data_AF-A0A846MW83-F1
#
_entry.id   AF-A0A846MW83-F1
#
_cell.length_a   1.000
_cell.length_b   1.000
_cell.length_c   1.000
_cell.angle_alpha   90.00
_cell.angle_beta   90.00
_cell.angle_gamma   90.00
#
_symmetry.space_group_name_H-M   'P 1'
#
loop_
_entity.id
_entity.type
_entity.pdbx_description
1 polymer ?
#
loop_
_entity_poly.entity_id
_entity_poly.type
_entity_poly.pdbx_seq_one_letter_code
_entity_poly.pdbx_strand_id
1 'polypeptide(L)'
;MNYRHAFHAGNFADVAKHLALLTALIHLQKKPSALAVIDTHAGRGGYDLSDDTARRTGEAEAGIGRLKTLAGKNLPGALQAYLSHALSGPLYPGSPLFAARLLRPQDRLVAIEKHPEDVVALRSILAPFLKARVEEGDGYRRLAALTPPPERRGLILIDPPFEAPDEFQSAAKAFAAAYRRFATGVYLLWFPVKSPAEADLFCGEVLASGVKKLLRLDIRLTAAPDGKLASAGLLIVNPPWQFEEDMRAALAPILPLLAAEADFIPLAAE
;
A
#
# COMPACT_ATOMS: atom_id res chain seq x y z
N MET A 1 19.82 -8.17 0.82
CA MET A 1 18.37 -8.14 1.01
C MET A 1 17.87 -9.48 0.50
N ASN A 2 17.28 -10.30 1.36
CA ASN A 2 16.84 -11.67 1.01
C ASN A 2 15.32 -11.73 0.81
N TYR A 3 14.58 -10.71 1.25
CA TYR A 3 13.14 -10.57 1.09
C TYR A 3 12.80 -10.41 -0.39
N ARG A 4 11.95 -11.30 -0.87
CA ARG A 4 11.29 -11.16 -2.16
C ARG A 4 9.80 -11.10 -1.90
N HIS A 5 9.17 -9.98 -2.27
CA HIS A 5 7.72 -9.80 -2.06
C HIS A 5 6.88 -10.91 -2.72
N ALA A 6 7.42 -11.59 -3.74
CA ALA A 6 6.79 -12.75 -4.38
C ALA A 6 6.36 -13.87 -3.43
N PHE A 7 6.99 -14.04 -2.25
CA PHE A 7 6.58 -15.05 -1.26
C PHE A 7 5.27 -14.72 -0.53
N HIS A 8 4.92 -13.43 -0.46
CA HIS A 8 3.83 -12.89 0.36
C HIS A 8 2.74 -12.21 -0.48
N ALA A 9 2.95 -12.13 -1.80
CA ALA A 9 2.07 -11.44 -2.71
C ALA A 9 0.62 -11.94 -2.60
N GLY A 10 -0.29 -11.01 -2.35
CA GLY A 10 -1.72 -11.29 -2.26
C GLY A 10 -2.18 -11.91 -0.94
N ASN A 11 -1.37 -11.84 0.11
CA ASN A 11 -1.80 -12.18 1.47
C ASN A 11 -2.81 -11.17 2.05
N PHE A 12 -3.26 -11.39 3.29
CA PHE A 12 -4.24 -10.50 3.94
C PHE A 12 -3.76 -9.05 4.10
N ALA A 13 -2.46 -8.85 4.35
CA ALA A 13 -1.87 -7.52 4.53
C ALA A 13 -1.81 -6.77 3.20
N ASP A 14 -1.42 -7.44 2.12
CA ASP A 14 -1.47 -6.90 0.76
C ASP A 14 -2.90 -6.53 0.36
N VAL A 15 -3.89 -7.37 0.66
CA VAL A 15 -5.29 -7.07 0.38
C VAL A 15 -5.70 -5.75 1.05
N ALA A 16 -5.42 -5.58 2.35
CA ALA A 16 -5.77 -4.35 3.07
C ALA A 16 -5.01 -3.12 2.55
N LYS A 17 -3.70 -3.26 2.32
CA LYS A 17 -2.83 -2.20 1.79
C LYS A 17 -3.29 -1.73 0.41
N HIS A 18 -3.50 -2.66 -0.53
CA HIS A 18 -3.91 -2.34 -1.89
C HIS A 18 -5.34 -1.79 -1.94
N LEU A 19 -6.24 -2.29 -1.09
CA LEU A 19 -7.57 -1.71 -0.97
C LEU A 19 -7.50 -0.27 -0.46
N ALA A 20 -6.67 0.02 0.55
CA ALA A 20 -6.47 1.38 1.05
C ALA A 20 -5.87 2.31 -0.01
N LEU A 21 -4.89 1.82 -0.78
CA LEU A 21 -4.30 2.54 -1.91
C LEU A 21 -5.38 2.94 -2.93
N LEU A 22 -6.21 1.99 -3.35
CA LEU A 22 -7.29 2.24 -4.31
C LEU A 22 -8.34 3.19 -3.75
N THR A 23 -8.78 2.99 -2.51
CA THR A 23 -9.75 3.90 -1.87
C THR A 23 -9.20 5.32 -1.81
N ALA A 24 -7.96 5.52 -1.38
CA ALA A 24 -7.36 6.85 -1.34
C ALA A 24 -7.27 7.48 -2.74
N LEU A 25 -6.83 6.71 -3.75
CA LEU A 25 -6.68 7.18 -5.12
C LEU A 25 -8.04 7.58 -5.74
N ILE A 26 -9.07 6.74 -5.58
CA ILE A 26 -10.43 7.02 -6.07
C ILE A 26 -10.98 8.31 -5.44
N HIS A 27 -10.77 8.54 -4.13
CA HIS A 27 -11.20 9.78 -3.49
C HIS A 27 -10.47 11.01 -4.04
N LEU A 28 -9.16 10.91 -4.25
CA LEU A 28 -8.38 12.01 -4.80
C LEU A 28 -8.81 12.31 -6.24
N GLN A 29 -9.24 11.31 -7.02
CA GLN A 29 -9.69 11.51 -8.39
C GLN A 29 -11.06 12.19 -8.52
N LYS A 30 -11.83 12.34 -7.43
CA LYS A 30 -13.06 13.16 -7.40
C LYS A 30 -12.79 14.63 -7.79
N LYS A 31 -11.56 15.13 -7.58
CA LYS A 31 -11.14 16.46 -8.06
C LYS A 31 -10.53 16.35 -9.47
N PRO A 32 -10.88 17.24 -10.42
CA PRO A 32 -10.43 17.13 -11.82
C PRO A 32 -8.94 17.42 -12.01
N SER A 33 -8.30 18.17 -11.11
CA SER A 33 -6.87 18.47 -11.17
C SER A 33 -6.01 17.20 -11.10
N ALA A 34 -4.86 17.23 -11.76
CA ALA A 34 -3.89 16.16 -11.74
C ALA A 34 -3.41 15.81 -10.32
N LEU A 35 -2.96 14.57 -10.14
CA LEU A 35 -2.27 14.11 -8.93
C LEU A 35 -1.05 13.25 -9.30
N ALA A 36 -0.06 13.24 -8.42
CA ALA A 36 1.07 12.30 -8.49
C ALA A 36 0.87 11.14 -7.50
N VAL A 37 1.08 9.91 -7.96
CA VAL A 37 1.28 8.75 -7.10
C VAL A 37 2.78 8.49 -6.99
N ILE A 38 3.31 8.36 -5.79
CA ILE A 38 4.72 8.02 -5.54
C ILE A 38 4.75 6.74 -4.73
N ASP A 39 5.30 5.69 -5.31
CA ASP A 39 5.52 4.40 -4.65
C ASP A 39 7.01 4.24 -4.36
N THR A 40 7.38 4.25 -3.09
CA THR A 40 8.80 4.27 -2.68
C THR A 40 9.47 2.90 -2.72
N HIS A 41 8.69 1.82 -2.70
CA HIS A 41 9.16 0.44 -2.63
C HIS A 41 8.26 -0.41 -3.55
N ALA A 42 8.36 -0.13 -4.84
CA ALA A 42 7.39 -0.60 -5.83
C ALA A 42 7.47 -2.12 -6.12
N GLY A 43 8.57 -2.77 -5.74
CA GLY A 43 8.84 -4.15 -6.09
C GLY A 43 8.86 -4.36 -7.61
N ARG A 44 8.57 -5.58 -8.04
CA ARG A 44 8.54 -5.95 -9.47
C ARG A 44 7.23 -5.64 -10.20
N GLY A 45 6.23 -5.11 -9.49
CA GLY A 45 4.94 -4.68 -10.01
C GLY A 45 3.89 -5.76 -10.30
N GLY A 46 4.27 -6.99 -10.66
CA GLY A 46 3.33 -8.10 -10.87
C GLY A 46 3.91 -9.44 -10.42
N TYR A 47 3.05 -10.31 -9.85
CA TYR A 47 3.46 -11.54 -9.17
C TYR A 47 2.69 -12.75 -9.69
N ASP A 48 3.40 -13.79 -10.09
CA ASP A 48 2.79 -15.08 -10.45
C ASP A 48 2.47 -15.86 -9.17
N LEU A 49 1.18 -15.97 -8.84
CA LEU A 49 0.72 -16.71 -7.66
C LEU A 49 0.68 -18.23 -7.88
N SER A 50 0.97 -18.70 -9.09
CA SER A 50 0.99 -20.12 -9.44
C SER A 50 2.37 -20.76 -9.32
N ASP A 51 3.43 -19.96 -9.17
CA ASP A 51 4.80 -20.44 -9.01
C ASP A 51 4.96 -21.25 -7.71
N ASP A 52 5.87 -22.22 -7.72
CA ASP A 52 6.17 -23.12 -6.60
C ASP A 52 6.55 -22.33 -5.34
N THR A 53 7.21 -21.20 -5.53
CA THR A 53 7.60 -20.25 -4.48
C THR A 53 6.39 -19.73 -3.69
N ALA A 54 5.35 -19.28 -4.39
CA ALA A 54 4.13 -18.74 -3.79
C ALA A 54 3.24 -19.85 -3.20
N ARG A 55 3.19 -21.01 -3.86
CA ARG A 55 2.42 -22.18 -3.37
C ARG A 55 2.94 -22.72 -2.04
N ARG A 56 4.26 -22.68 -1.81
CA ARG A 56 4.87 -23.17 -0.57
C ARG A 56 4.42 -22.40 0.68
N THR A 57 4.09 -21.12 0.56
CA THR A 57 3.65 -20.32 1.71
C THR A 57 2.15 -20.43 1.94
N GLY A 58 1.35 -20.64 0.89
CA GLY A 58 -0.12 -20.68 0.92
C GLY A 58 -0.76 -19.32 1.27
N GLU A 59 0.02 -18.25 1.35
CA GLU A 59 -0.47 -16.94 1.80
C GLU A 59 -1.44 -16.31 0.79
N ALA A 60 -1.14 -16.44 -0.50
CA ALA A 60 -2.00 -15.96 -1.58
C ALA A 60 -3.35 -16.69 -1.61
N GLU A 61 -3.36 -18.00 -1.32
CA GLU A 61 -4.59 -18.80 -1.22
C GLU A 61 -5.44 -18.35 -0.04
N ALA A 62 -4.81 -18.09 1.11
CA ALA A 62 -5.47 -17.58 2.31
C ALA A 62 -5.90 -16.10 2.21
N GLY A 63 -5.28 -15.32 1.32
CA GLY A 63 -5.61 -13.93 1.05
C GLY A 63 -6.54 -13.77 -0.15
N ILE A 64 -6.01 -13.24 -1.26
CA ILE A 64 -6.77 -12.96 -2.49
C ILE A 64 -7.50 -14.19 -3.05
N GLY A 65 -6.97 -15.39 -2.85
CA GLY A 65 -7.59 -16.65 -3.26
C GLY A 65 -9.00 -16.83 -2.70
N ARG A 66 -9.22 -16.49 -1.42
CA ARG A 66 -10.53 -16.58 -0.76
C ARG A 66 -11.55 -15.59 -1.31
N LEU A 67 -11.07 -14.45 -1.82
CA LEU A 67 -11.92 -13.37 -2.32
C LEU A 67 -12.45 -13.62 -3.75
N LYS A 68 -11.92 -14.63 -4.46
CA LYS A 68 -12.42 -15.02 -5.79
C LYS A 68 -13.91 -15.31 -5.80
N THR A 69 -14.46 -15.80 -4.68
CA THR A 69 -15.88 -16.07 -4.48
C THR A 69 -16.77 -14.82 -4.50
N LEU A 70 -16.18 -13.62 -4.43
CA LEU A 70 -16.87 -12.35 -4.52
C LEU A 70 -16.86 -11.76 -5.93
N ALA A 71 -16.12 -12.36 -6.87
CA ALA A 71 -16.09 -11.89 -8.25
C ALA A 71 -17.50 -11.86 -8.87
N GLY A 72 -17.83 -10.77 -9.58
CA GLY A 72 -19.13 -10.56 -10.21
C GLY A 72 -20.28 -10.18 -9.27
N LYS A 73 -20.05 -10.09 -7.96
CA LYS A 73 -21.06 -9.60 -7.01
C LYS A 73 -21.13 -8.07 -7.02
N ASN A 74 -22.26 -7.53 -6.56
CA ASN A 74 -22.38 -6.10 -6.26
C ASN A 74 -21.65 -5.81 -4.95
N LEU A 75 -20.60 -4.99 -5.00
CA LEU A 75 -19.68 -4.73 -3.89
C LEU A 75 -19.47 -3.22 -3.76
N PRO A 76 -19.07 -2.73 -2.56
CA PRO A 76 -18.66 -1.33 -2.39
C PRO A 76 -17.60 -0.92 -3.42
N GLY A 77 -17.67 0.32 -3.90
CA GLY A 77 -16.95 0.75 -5.10
C GLY A 77 -15.44 0.49 -5.09
N ALA A 78 -14.75 0.77 -3.98
CA ALA A 78 -13.32 0.52 -3.87
C ALA A 78 -12.98 -0.99 -3.87
N LEU A 79 -13.80 -1.83 -3.21
CA LEU A 79 -13.62 -3.28 -3.23
C LEU A 79 -13.89 -3.84 -4.63
N GLN A 80 -14.91 -3.34 -5.32
CA GLN A 80 -15.21 -3.75 -6.69
C GLN A 80 -14.07 -3.41 -7.65
N ALA A 81 -13.52 -2.19 -7.55
CA ALA A 81 -12.33 -1.78 -8.31
C ALA A 81 -11.10 -2.63 -7.96
N TYR A 82 -10.88 -2.93 -6.68
CA TYR A 82 -9.79 -3.78 -6.24
C TYR A 82 -9.88 -5.18 -6.86
N LEU A 83 -11.02 -5.86 -6.71
CA LEU A 83 -11.18 -7.23 -7.22
C LEU A 83 -11.17 -7.29 -8.75
N SER A 84 -11.74 -6.30 -9.45
CA SER A 84 -11.72 -6.27 -10.91
C SER A 84 -10.28 -6.20 -11.44
N HIS A 85 -9.39 -5.46 -10.78
CA HIS A 85 -7.99 -5.40 -11.16
C HIS A 85 -7.17 -6.59 -10.63
N ALA A 86 -7.39 -7.00 -9.37
CA ALA A 86 -6.66 -8.09 -8.73
C ALA A 86 -6.86 -9.43 -9.44
N LEU A 87 -8.03 -9.64 -10.05
CA LEU A 87 -8.42 -10.89 -10.71
C LEU A 87 -8.43 -10.81 -12.24
N SER A 88 -7.97 -9.69 -12.83
CA SER A 88 -8.06 -9.41 -14.28
C SER A 88 -7.12 -10.23 -15.18
N GLY A 89 -6.11 -10.90 -14.61
CA GLY A 89 -5.05 -11.50 -15.41
C GLY A 89 -4.24 -12.56 -14.68
N PRO A 90 -3.18 -13.07 -15.31
CA PRO A 90 -2.39 -14.19 -14.78
C PRO A 90 -1.51 -13.79 -13.59
N LEU A 91 -1.22 -12.50 -13.44
CA LEU A 91 -0.40 -11.97 -12.35
C LEU A 91 -1.26 -11.23 -11.35
N TYR A 92 -0.99 -11.44 -10.07
CA TYR A 92 -1.46 -10.55 -9.01
C TYR A 92 -0.71 -9.21 -9.11
N PRO A 93 -1.42 -8.08 -9.28
CA PRO A 93 -0.80 -6.77 -9.35
C PRO A 93 -0.25 -6.35 -7.98
N GLY A 94 0.97 -5.81 -7.95
CA GLY A 94 1.46 -5.02 -6.82
C GLY A 94 0.93 -3.59 -6.87
N SER A 95 1.24 -2.81 -5.82
CA SER A 95 0.88 -1.40 -5.69
C SER A 95 1.15 -0.52 -6.93
N PRO A 96 2.29 -0.60 -7.65
CA PRO A 96 2.50 0.28 -8.80
C PRO A 96 1.60 -0.07 -9.98
N LEU A 97 1.28 -1.36 -10.20
CA LEU A 97 0.40 -1.79 -11.28
C LEU A 97 -1.07 -1.45 -10.96
N PHE A 98 -1.47 -1.59 -9.70
CA PHE A 98 -2.75 -1.09 -9.21
C PHE A 98 -2.89 0.43 -9.45
N ALA A 99 -1.91 1.22 -9.01
CA ALA A 99 -1.92 2.67 -9.22
C ALA A 99 -1.96 3.04 -10.70
N ALA A 100 -1.12 2.40 -11.52
CA ALA A 100 -1.03 2.67 -12.96
C ALA A 100 -2.36 2.42 -13.69
N ARG A 101 -3.07 1.34 -13.35
CA ARG A 101 -4.38 1.00 -13.94
C ARG A 101 -5.48 2.00 -13.61
N LEU A 102 -5.36 2.73 -12.49
CA LEU A 102 -6.33 3.74 -12.08
C LEU A 102 -5.99 5.14 -12.54
N LEU A 103 -4.77 5.41 -13.05
CA LEU A 103 -4.39 6.78 -13.45
C LEU A 103 -5.32 7.33 -14.54
N ARG A 104 -5.71 8.59 -14.39
CA ARG A 104 -6.33 9.38 -15.47
C ARG A 104 -5.24 9.96 -16.38
N PRO A 105 -5.58 10.43 -17.59
CA PRO A 105 -4.58 10.97 -18.54
C PRO A 105 -3.69 12.09 -18.00
N GLN A 106 -4.18 12.88 -17.03
CA GLN A 106 -3.44 13.96 -16.39
C GLN A 106 -2.64 13.56 -15.14
N ASP A 107 -2.90 12.37 -14.58
CA ASP A 107 -2.22 11.90 -13.38
C ASP A 107 -0.85 11.29 -13.76
N ARG A 108 0.05 11.15 -12.80
CA ARG A 108 1.35 10.47 -13.00
C ARG A 108 1.69 9.50 -11.86
N LEU A 109 2.47 8.48 -12.18
CA LEU A 109 3.07 7.55 -11.22
C LEU A 109 4.60 7.65 -11.28
N VAL A 110 5.24 7.71 -10.12
CA VAL A 110 6.66 7.44 -9.94
C VAL A 110 6.81 6.21 -9.06
N ALA A 111 7.31 5.12 -9.63
CA ALA A 111 7.52 3.85 -8.95
C ALA A 111 9.03 3.65 -8.76
N ILE A 112 9.47 3.53 -7.50
CA ILE A 112 10.88 3.47 -7.14
C ILE A 112 11.20 2.07 -6.65
N GLU A 113 12.25 1.46 -7.19
CA GLU A 113 12.73 0.15 -6.78
C GLU A 113 14.26 0.15 -6.69
N LYS A 114 14.79 -0.48 -5.66
CA LYS A 114 16.23 -0.52 -5.36
C LYS A 114 16.92 -1.72 -6.00
N HIS A 115 16.21 -2.83 -6.17
CA HIS A 115 16.74 -4.07 -6.71
C HIS A 115 16.78 -4.05 -8.25
N PRO A 116 17.96 -4.16 -8.89
CA PRO A 116 18.06 -4.10 -10.34
C PRO A 116 17.21 -5.14 -11.08
N GLU A 117 17.12 -6.37 -10.56
CA GLU A 117 16.28 -7.44 -11.14
C GLU A 117 14.79 -7.06 -11.13
N ASP A 118 14.30 -6.55 -9.98
CA ASP A 118 12.90 -6.13 -9.84
C ASP A 118 12.61 -4.86 -10.64
N VAL A 119 13.57 -3.94 -10.79
CA VAL A 119 13.47 -2.76 -11.68
C VAL A 119 13.22 -3.19 -13.12
N VAL A 120 13.93 -4.21 -13.62
CA VAL A 120 13.75 -4.70 -15.01
C VAL A 120 12.35 -5.26 -15.20
N ALA A 121 11.86 -6.05 -14.24
CA ALA A 121 10.49 -6.57 -14.27
C ALA A 121 9.44 -5.45 -14.17
N LEU A 122 9.65 -4.49 -13.25
CA LEU A 122 8.77 -3.35 -13.03
C LEU A 122 8.65 -2.47 -14.28
N ARG A 123 9.78 -2.19 -14.97
CA ARG A 123 9.77 -1.46 -16.26
C ARG A 123 8.94 -2.17 -17.31
N SER A 124 9.07 -3.50 -17.41
CA SER A 124 8.28 -4.30 -18.35
C SER A 124 6.79 -4.27 -18.02
N ILE A 125 6.44 -4.40 -16.74
CA ILE A 125 5.05 -4.35 -16.25
C ILE A 125 4.41 -2.98 -16.50
N LEU A 126 5.16 -1.89 -16.32
CA LEU A 126 4.65 -0.53 -16.44
C LEU A 126 4.80 0.09 -17.83
N ALA A 127 5.48 -0.56 -18.78
CA ALA A 127 5.71 -0.06 -20.13
C ALA A 127 4.43 0.41 -20.87
N PRO A 128 3.25 -0.25 -20.72
CA PRO A 128 2.02 0.23 -21.35
C PRO A 128 1.48 1.56 -20.80
N PHE A 129 1.94 2.01 -19.63
CA PHE A 129 1.40 3.17 -18.93
C PHE A 129 2.33 4.38 -19.12
N LEU A 130 2.08 5.19 -20.15
CA LEU A 130 2.94 6.34 -20.53
C LEU A 130 3.14 7.40 -19.44
N LYS A 131 2.26 7.43 -18.42
CA LYS A 131 2.34 8.34 -17.27
C LYS A 131 2.98 7.70 -16.04
N ALA A 132 3.43 6.45 -16.14
CA ALA A 132 4.21 5.77 -15.12
C ALA A 132 5.70 5.85 -15.46
N ARG A 133 6.51 6.27 -14.47
CA ARG A 133 7.96 6.30 -14.56
C ARG A 133 8.55 5.38 -13.49
N VAL A 134 9.52 4.56 -13.91
CA VAL A 134 10.31 3.74 -12.98
C VAL A 134 11.63 4.45 -12.66
N GLU A 135 11.96 4.55 -11.39
CA GLU A 135 13.27 5.00 -10.92
C GLU A 135 14.00 3.86 -10.20
N GLU A 136 15.25 3.63 -10.59
CA GLU A 136 16.14 2.75 -9.82
C GLU A 136 16.81 3.55 -8.71
N GLY A 137 16.64 3.10 -7.47
CA GLY A 137 17.32 3.69 -6.32
C GLY A 137 16.61 3.48 -5.00
N ASP A 138 17.13 4.17 -3.99
CA ASP A 138 16.62 4.07 -2.63
C ASP A 138 15.39 4.97 -2.43
N GLY A 139 14.23 4.36 -2.20
CA GLY A 139 12.94 5.02 -2.05
C GLY A 139 12.92 6.10 -0.98
N TYR A 140 13.52 5.83 0.18
CA TYR A 140 13.61 6.80 1.28
C TYR A 140 14.41 8.05 0.87
N ARG A 141 15.55 7.85 0.21
CA ARG A 141 16.40 8.97 -0.24
C ARG A 141 15.75 9.80 -1.35
N ARG A 142 15.00 9.14 -2.23
CA ARG A 142 14.34 9.79 -3.37
C ARG A 142 13.08 10.56 -2.97
N LEU A 143 12.33 10.06 -1.99
CA LEU A 143 11.01 10.59 -1.65
C LEU A 143 11.00 12.11 -1.40
N ALA A 144 11.96 12.61 -0.62
CA ALA A 144 12.02 14.02 -0.29
C ALA A 144 12.29 14.90 -1.52
N ALA A 145 12.99 14.40 -2.54
CA ALA A 145 13.24 15.13 -3.79
C ALA A 145 12.02 15.15 -4.73
N LEU A 146 11.12 14.18 -4.57
CA LEU A 146 9.87 14.07 -5.35
C LEU A 146 8.70 14.84 -4.70
N THR A 147 8.93 15.46 -3.54
CA THR A 147 7.92 16.18 -2.75
C THR A 147 8.34 17.64 -2.51
N PRO A 148 7.43 18.63 -2.72
CA PRO A 148 6.09 18.47 -3.27
C PRO A 148 6.12 18.14 -4.78
N PRO A 149 5.17 17.34 -5.28
CA PRO A 149 5.02 17.10 -6.71
C PRO A 149 4.58 18.40 -7.42
N PRO A 150 4.91 18.61 -8.73
CA PRO A 150 4.43 19.78 -9.49
C PRO A 150 2.91 19.91 -9.54
N GLU A 151 2.18 18.79 -9.45
CA GLU A 151 0.72 18.74 -9.36
C GLU A 151 0.16 19.35 -8.07
N ARG A 152 1.02 19.51 -7.03
CA ARG A 152 0.66 19.95 -5.67
C ARG A 152 -0.42 19.09 -5.00
N ARG A 153 -0.67 17.91 -5.56
CA ARG A 153 -1.58 16.88 -5.08
C ARG A 153 -0.90 15.53 -5.26
N GLY A 154 -0.98 14.67 -4.26
CA GLY A 154 -0.41 13.35 -4.42
C GLY A 154 -0.78 12.37 -3.33
N LEU A 155 -0.58 11.10 -3.70
CA LEU A 155 -0.70 9.93 -2.86
C LEU A 155 0.68 9.27 -2.79
N ILE A 156 1.23 9.14 -1.59
CA ILE A 156 2.56 8.59 -1.36
C ILE A 156 2.40 7.27 -0.62
N LEU A 157 2.94 6.18 -1.16
CA LEU A 157 3.03 4.88 -0.51
C LEU A 157 4.46 4.63 -0.02
N ILE A 158 4.59 4.34 1.27
CA ILE A 158 5.82 3.92 1.95
C ILE A 158 5.61 2.49 2.45
N ASP A 159 6.13 1.52 1.70
CA ASP A 159 5.91 0.08 1.90
C ASP A 159 7.24 -0.70 1.92
N PRO A 160 8.13 -0.41 2.86
CA PRO A 160 9.43 -1.06 2.94
C PRO A 160 9.28 -2.51 3.45
N PRO A 161 10.28 -3.38 3.25
CA PRO A 161 10.20 -4.79 3.65
C PRO A 161 10.30 -5.03 5.17
N PHE A 162 10.83 -4.09 5.96
CA PHE A 162 11.13 -4.26 7.41
C PHE A 162 12.05 -5.45 7.72
N GLU A 163 13.09 -5.65 6.89
CA GLU A 163 14.20 -6.57 7.13
C GLU A 163 15.26 -5.97 8.08
N ALA A 164 15.52 -4.67 7.96
CA ALA A 164 16.58 -4.01 8.73
C ALA A 164 16.06 -3.60 10.12
N PRO A 165 16.88 -3.75 11.19
CA PRO A 165 16.45 -3.38 12.54
C PRO A 165 16.06 -1.90 12.69
N ASP A 166 16.63 -1.00 11.88
CA ASP A 166 16.40 0.44 11.90
C ASP A 166 15.39 0.91 10.84
N GLU A 167 14.65 0.00 10.21
CA GLU A 167 13.78 0.32 9.08
C GLU A 167 12.55 1.15 9.48
N PHE A 168 11.99 0.94 10.68
CA PHE A 168 10.96 1.82 11.26
C PHE A 168 11.45 3.27 11.38
N GLN A 169 12.64 3.45 11.96
CA GLN A 169 13.22 4.78 12.12
C GLN A 169 13.53 5.43 10.76
N SER A 170 14.01 4.64 9.79
CA SER A 170 14.28 5.10 8.44
C SER A 170 13.00 5.54 7.72
N ALA A 171 11.91 4.78 7.86
CA ALA A 171 10.60 5.12 7.33
C ALA A 171 10.06 6.42 7.95
N ALA A 172 10.12 6.55 9.27
CA ALA A 172 9.68 7.76 9.97
C ALA A 172 10.50 8.99 9.56
N LYS A 173 11.83 8.89 9.47
CA LYS A 173 12.70 9.98 9.01
C LYS A 173 12.41 10.40 7.57
N ALA A 174 12.25 9.44 6.66
CA ALA A 174 11.93 9.71 5.26
C ALA A 174 10.56 10.38 5.13
N PHE A 175 9.56 9.89 5.86
CA PHE A 175 8.25 10.51 5.97
C PHE A 175 8.34 11.94 6.49
N ALA A 176 9.00 12.18 7.61
CA ALA A 176 9.14 13.51 8.21
C ALA A 176 9.78 14.53 7.24
N ALA A 177 10.81 14.10 6.50
CA ALA A 177 11.47 14.92 5.50
C ALA A 177 10.54 15.29 4.33
N ALA A 178 9.72 14.34 3.86
CA ALA A 178 8.73 14.56 2.81
C ALA A 178 7.56 15.42 3.27
N TYR A 179 7.02 15.12 4.46
CA TYR A 179 5.88 15.83 5.05
C TYR A 179 6.20 17.31 5.30
N ARG A 180 7.42 17.64 5.76
CA ARG A 180 7.88 19.03 5.90
C ARG A 180 7.82 19.81 4.59
N ARG A 181 8.03 19.15 3.45
CA ARG A 181 7.98 19.77 2.11
C ARG A 181 6.57 19.75 1.51
N PHE A 182 5.76 18.75 1.87
CA PHE A 182 4.45 18.52 1.28
C PHE A 182 3.42 18.05 2.32
N ALA A 183 3.11 18.93 3.27
CA ALA A 183 2.24 18.63 4.41
C ALA A 183 0.77 18.34 4.03
N THR A 184 0.36 18.69 2.81
CA THR A 184 -1.01 18.48 2.30
C THR A 184 -1.18 17.17 1.50
N GLY A 185 -0.09 16.42 1.27
CA GLY A 185 -0.16 15.11 0.61
C GLY A 185 -0.91 14.07 1.44
N VAL A 186 -1.46 13.05 0.78
CA VAL A 186 -1.96 11.85 1.45
C VAL A 186 -0.82 10.84 1.48
N TYR A 187 -0.52 10.30 2.66
CA TYR A 187 0.54 9.29 2.82
C TYR A 187 -0.06 8.01 3.38
N LEU A 188 0.35 6.88 2.80
CA LEU A 188 0.09 5.54 3.29
C LEU A 188 1.42 4.93 3.70
N LEU A 189 1.59 4.60 4.98
CA LEU A 189 2.80 3.97 5.50
C LEU A 189 2.43 2.60 6.03
N TRP A 190 2.84 1.56 5.31
CA TRP A 190 2.63 0.17 5.73
C TRP A 190 3.69 -0.23 6.75
N PHE A 191 3.33 -1.11 7.69
CA PHE A 191 4.26 -1.73 8.61
C PHE A 191 3.75 -3.07 9.16
N PRO A 192 4.63 -4.05 9.43
CA PRO A 192 4.25 -5.26 10.15
C PRO A 192 4.05 -4.95 11.63
N VAL A 193 3.02 -5.54 12.26
CA VAL A 193 2.76 -5.38 13.70
C VAL A 193 3.30 -6.60 14.43
N LYS A 194 4.56 -6.50 14.90
CA LYS A 194 5.20 -7.56 15.71
C LYS A 194 4.87 -7.42 17.19
N SER A 195 4.68 -6.18 17.66
CA SER A 195 4.20 -5.88 19.00
C SER A 195 3.38 -4.58 19.00
N PRO A 196 2.41 -4.41 19.93
CA PRO A 196 1.69 -3.15 20.08
C PRO A 196 2.61 -1.96 20.36
N ALA A 197 3.65 -2.15 21.19
CA ALA A 197 4.57 -1.08 21.57
C ALA A 197 5.37 -0.53 20.38
N GLU A 198 5.88 -1.40 19.49
CA GLU A 198 6.61 -0.96 18.29
C GLU A 198 5.69 -0.18 17.33
N ALA A 199 4.45 -0.64 17.18
CA ALA A 199 3.45 0.03 16.38
C ALA A 199 3.09 1.42 16.93
N ASP A 200 2.90 1.54 18.25
CA ASP A 200 2.58 2.79 18.93
C ASP A 200 3.75 3.78 18.88
N LEU A 201 4.99 3.29 19.02
CA LEU A 201 6.20 4.10 18.83
C LEU A 201 6.28 4.67 17.42
N PHE A 202 6.05 3.84 16.39
CA PHE A 202 6.05 4.30 15.01
C PHE A 202 4.95 5.36 14.74
N CYS A 203 3.75 5.18 15.32
CA CYS A 203 2.70 6.20 15.28
C CYS A 203 3.16 7.51 15.92
N GLY A 204 3.82 7.43 17.07
CA GLY A 204 4.37 8.58 17.78
C GLY A 204 5.41 9.36 16.97
N GLU A 205 6.32 8.65 16.28
CA GLU A 205 7.31 9.29 15.40
C GLU A 205 6.67 10.02 14.22
N VAL A 206 5.61 9.44 13.64
CA VAL A 206 4.84 10.08 12.56
C VAL A 206 4.08 11.31 13.07
N LEU A 207 3.44 11.23 14.24
CA LEU A 207 2.75 12.37 14.87
C LEU A 207 3.72 13.51 15.22
N ALA A 208 4.92 13.18 15.71
CA ALA A 208 5.97 14.14 16.04
C ALA A 208 6.45 14.98 14.83
N SER A 209 6.12 14.56 13.61
CA SER A 209 6.38 15.34 12.39
C SER A 209 5.39 16.51 12.18
N GLY A 210 4.47 16.74 13.12
CA GLY A 210 3.47 17.81 13.07
C GLY A 210 2.18 17.45 12.33
N VAL A 211 1.95 16.14 12.11
CA VAL A 211 0.74 15.63 11.44
C VAL A 211 -0.51 16.00 12.24
N LYS A 212 -1.51 16.57 11.55
CA LYS A 212 -2.77 16.97 12.19
C LYS A 212 -3.88 15.93 12.09
N LYS A 213 -3.86 15.09 11.06
CA LYS A 213 -4.86 14.04 10.82
C LYS A 213 -4.14 12.75 10.50
N LEU A 214 -4.19 11.80 11.43
CA LEU A 214 -3.63 10.48 11.27
C LEU A 214 -4.71 9.45 11.58
N LEU A 215 -4.82 8.43 10.74
CA LEU A 215 -5.66 7.27 10.97
C LEU A 215 -4.75 6.04 10.91
N ARG A 216 -4.82 5.17 11.90
CA ARG A 216 -4.17 3.85 11.85
C ARG A 216 -5.23 2.80 11.55
N LEU A 217 -4.99 1.99 10.53
CA LEU A 217 -5.73 0.77 10.24
C LEU A 217 -4.85 -0.41 10.63
N ASP A 218 -5.28 -1.19 11.63
CA ASP A 218 -4.68 -2.48 11.94
C ASP A 218 -5.55 -3.58 11.35
N ILE A 219 -4.91 -4.57 10.71
CA ILE A 219 -5.55 -5.81 10.28
C ILE A 219 -4.83 -6.99 10.91
N ARG A 220 -5.60 -7.92 11.50
CA ARG A 220 -5.08 -9.05 12.26
C ARG A 220 -5.81 -10.33 11.90
N LEU A 221 -5.08 -11.42 11.68
CA LEU A 221 -5.67 -12.75 11.53
C LEU A 221 -6.20 -13.25 12.89
N THR A 222 -7.38 -13.88 12.89
CA THR A 222 -8.00 -14.41 14.12
C THR A 222 -7.21 -15.58 14.71
N ALA A 223 -6.45 -16.30 13.89
CA ALA A 223 -5.49 -17.30 14.31
C ALA A 223 -4.11 -16.93 13.76
N ALA A 224 -3.14 -16.74 14.66
CA ALA A 224 -1.77 -16.41 14.28
C ALA A 224 -1.08 -17.64 13.68
N PRO A 225 -0.62 -17.59 12.41
CA PRO A 225 0.18 -18.67 11.83
C PRO A 225 1.60 -18.69 12.42
N ASP A 226 2.13 -19.89 12.68
CA ASP A 226 3.49 -20.05 13.21
C ASP A 226 4.54 -19.44 12.28
N GLY A 227 5.36 -18.54 12.84
CA GLY A 227 6.49 -17.92 12.13
C GLY A 227 6.13 -17.02 10.94
N LYS A 228 4.85 -16.70 10.75
CA LYS A 228 4.35 -15.84 9.65
C LYS A 228 3.72 -14.56 10.20
N LEU A 229 3.54 -13.57 9.33
CA LEU A 229 2.90 -12.32 9.70
C LEU A 229 1.44 -12.58 10.09
N ALA A 230 1.06 -12.23 11.32
CA ALA A 230 -0.30 -12.37 11.82
C ALA A 230 -1.06 -11.02 11.91
N SER A 231 -0.34 -9.91 11.90
CA SER A 231 -0.89 -8.58 12.05
C SER A 231 -0.09 -7.57 11.26
N ALA A 232 -0.76 -6.64 10.60
CA ALA A 232 -0.14 -5.54 9.87
C ALA A 232 -0.89 -4.24 10.15
N GLY A 233 -0.18 -3.13 10.03
CA GLY A 233 -0.70 -1.79 10.24
C GLY A 233 -0.50 -0.94 9.00
N LEU A 234 -1.38 0.04 8.82
CA LEU A 234 -1.28 1.06 7.81
C LEU A 234 -1.60 2.41 8.44
N LEU A 235 -0.64 3.33 8.39
CA LEU A 235 -0.86 4.73 8.75
C LEU A 235 -1.34 5.51 7.53
N ILE A 236 -2.45 6.19 7.68
CA ILE A 236 -3.05 7.07 6.68
C ILE A 236 -2.96 8.51 7.19
N VAL A 237 -2.04 9.28 6.63
CA VAL A 237 -1.86 10.70 6.92
C VAL A 237 -2.71 11.52 5.98
N ASN A 238 -3.43 12.50 6.53
CA ASN A 238 -4.42 13.31 5.82
C ASN A 238 -5.44 12.44 5.05
N PRO A 239 -6.12 11.47 5.71
CA PRO A 239 -7.09 10.62 5.04
C PRO A 239 -8.14 11.49 4.31
N PRO A 240 -8.47 11.18 3.04
CA PRO A 240 -9.55 11.86 2.35
C PRO A 240 -10.86 11.81 3.13
N TRP A 241 -11.74 12.80 2.94
CA TRP A 241 -13.09 12.76 3.51
C TRP A 241 -13.80 11.47 3.08
N GLN A 242 -14.51 10.83 4.02
CA GLN A 242 -15.15 9.50 3.91
C GLN A 242 -14.22 8.30 3.70
N PHE A 243 -12.90 8.48 3.71
CA PHE A 243 -11.97 7.35 3.53
C PHE A 243 -12.20 6.21 4.53
N GLU A 244 -12.35 6.54 5.82
CA GLU A 244 -12.57 5.51 6.85
C GLU A 244 -13.89 4.76 6.64
N GLU A 245 -14.97 5.49 6.34
CA GLU A 245 -16.30 4.91 6.09
C GLU A 245 -16.27 3.96 4.89
N ASP A 246 -15.70 4.40 3.77
CA ASP A 246 -15.59 3.62 2.55
C ASP A 246 -14.65 2.41 2.73
N MET A 247 -13.57 2.55 3.51
CA MET A 247 -12.70 1.43 3.87
C MET A 247 -13.41 0.41 4.76
N ARG A 248 -14.18 0.84 5.77
CA ARG A 248 -14.97 -0.06 6.62
C ARG A 248 -16.00 -0.83 5.79
N ALA A 249 -16.72 -0.14 4.91
CA ALA A 249 -17.68 -0.76 4.00
C ALA A 249 -17.00 -1.80 3.08
N ALA A 250 -15.83 -1.47 2.54
CA ALA A 250 -15.07 -2.35 1.66
C ALA A 250 -14.45 -3.56 2.39
N LEU A 251 -14.02 -3.40 3.65
CA LEU A 251 -13.45 -4.49 4.45
C LEU A 251 -14.53 -5.45 4.99
N ALA A 252 -15.72 -4.96 5.35
CA ALA A 252 -16.80 -5.74 5.95
C ALA A 252 -17.08 -7.09 5.25
N PRO A 253 -17.25 -7.17 3.91
CA PRO A 253 -17.52 -8.45 3.24
C PRO A 253 -16.31 -9.37 3.10
N ILE A 254 -15.07 -8.87 3.27
CA ILE A 254 -13.85 -9.67 3.06
C ILE A 254 -13.22 -10.16 4.37
N LEU A 255 -13.39 -9.44 5.48
CA LEU A 255 -12.81 -9.81 6.78
C LEU A 255 -13.20 -11.24 7.23
N PRO A 256 -14.47 -11.69 7.15
CA PRO A 256 -14.83 -13.05 7.49
C PRO A 256 -14.16 -14.10 6.58
N LEU A 257 -14.01 -13.79 5.28
CA LEU A 257 -13.36 -14.70 4.33
C LEU A 257 -11.87 -14.82 4.62
N LEU A 258 -11.22 -13.72 4.97
CA LEU A 258 -9.80 -13.69 5.34
C LEU A 258 -9.53 -14.30 6.72
N ALA A 259 -10.58 -14.58 7.51
CA ALA A 259 -10.46 -14.89 8.93
C ALA A 259 -9.62 -13.82 9.65
N ALA A 260 -9.99 -12.56 9.43
CA ALA A 260 -9.28 -11.40 9.95
C ALA A 260 -10.24 -10.40 10.59
N GLU A 261 -9.70 -9.57 11.48
CA GLU A 261 -10.34 -8.44 12.11
C GLU A 261 -9.60 -7.16 11.71
N ALA A 262 -10.30 -6.02 11.74
CA ALA A 262 -9.68 -4.73 11.44
C ALA A 262 -10.14 -3.64 12.42
N ASP A 263 -9.17 -2.90 12.93
CA ASP A 263 -9.35 -1.79 13.85
C ASP A 263 -8.91 -0.49 13.18
N PHE A 264 -9.73 0.54 13.34
CA PHE A 264 -9.44 1.88 12.84
C PHE A 264 -9.30 2.82 14.03
N ILE A 265 -8.11 3.39 14.20
CA ILE A 265 -7.71 4.17 15.35
C ILE A 265 -7.42 5.59 14.86
N PRO A 266 -8.36 6.54 14.99
CA PRO A 266 -8.10 7.94 14.69
C PRO A 266 -7.12 8.49 15.72
N LEU A 267 -6.06 9.15 15.24
CA LEU A 267 -5.01 9.75 16.03
C LEU A 267 -4.93 11.24 15.70
N ALA A 268 -5.00 12.07 16.73
CA ALA A 268 -4.83 13.51 16.63
C ALA A 268 -3.53 13.91 17.33
N ALA A 269 -2.82 14.90 16.78
CA ALA A 269 -1.83 15.62 17.56
C ALA A 269 -2.58 16.53 18.54
N GLU A 270 -2.28 16.40 19.83
CA GLU A 270 -2.69 17.35 20.88
C GLU A 270 -2.22 18.78 20.58
#